data_AF-A0A3D1IA33-F1
#
_entry.id   AF-A0A3D1IA33-F1
#
_cell.length_a   1.000
_cell.length_b   1.000
_cell.length_c   1.000
_cell.angle_alpha   90.00
_cell.angle_beta   90.00
_cell.angle_gamma   90.00
#
_symmetry.space_group_name_H-M   'P 1'
#
loop_
_entity.id
_entity.type
_entity.pdbx_description
1 polymer ?
#
loop_
_entity_poly.entity_id
_entity_poly.type
_entity_poly.pdbx_seq_one_letter_code
_entity_poly.pdbx_strand_id
1 'polypeptide(L)'
;MALLIVAMTDLLLTVLLLGAGFDEGNPLFRALLHRGPAWFVGGKALLVAVPILILEALRSKAPKTVLRAYWLCLVLYVGLLGAHLASLAGVRF
;
A
#
# COMPACT_ATOMS: atom_id res chain seq x y z
N MET A 1 -13.69 -1.66 -1.73
CA MET A 1 -13.65 -1.38 -0.28
C MET A 1 -12.44 -1.97 0.43
N ALA A 2 -12.09 -3.25 0.22
CA ALA A 2 -10.88 -3.82 0.85
C ALA A 2 -9.58 -3.04 0.58
N LEU A 3 -9.34 -2.56 -0.66
CA LEU A 3 -8.14 -1.76 -0.99
C LEU A 3 -8.06 -0.42 -0.25
N LEU A 4 -9.20 0.20 0.04
CA LEU A 4 -9.23 1.47 0.76
C LEU A 4 -8.83 1.26 2.23
N ILE A 5 -9.34 0.20 2.84
CA ILE A 5 -9.00 -0.19 4.22
C ILE A 5 -7.50 -0.50 4.30
N VAL A 6 -6.99 -1.31 3.37
CA VAL A 6 -5.56 -1.64 3.27
C VAL A 6 -4.70 -0.38 3.16
N ALA A 7 -5.06 0.54 2.28
CA ALA A 7 -4.34 1.80 2.08
C ALA A 7 -4.36 2.71 3.31
N MET A 8 -5.51 2.84 3.97
CA MET A 8 -5.64 3.64 5.20
C MET A 8 -4.81 3.04 6.34
N THR A 9 -4.85 1.71 6.50
CA THR A 9 -4.06 1.01 7.51
C THR A 9 -2.57 1.15 7.26
N ASP A 10 -2.11 0.99 6.01
CA ASP A 10 -0.71 1.19 5.63
C ASP A 10 -0.24 2.63 5.94
N LEU A 11 -1.05 3.64 5.59
CA LEU A 11 -0.75 5.03 5.87
C LEU A 11 -0.64 5.31 7.38
N LEU A 12 -1.62 4.86 8.17
CA LEU A 12 -1.62 5.03 9.62
C LEU A 12 -0.42 4.34 10.28
N LEU A 13 -0.15 3.09 9.87
CA LEU A 13 0.96 2.32 10.41
C LEU A 13 2.29 3.00 10.12
N THR A 14 2.46 3.57 8.93
CA THR A 14 3.72 4.21 8.57
C THR A 14 3.92 5.53 9.30
N VAL A 15 2.87 6.33 9.48
CA VAL A 15 2.93 7.56 10.30
C VAL A 15 3.26 7.24 11.76
N LEU A 16 2.68 6.17 12.31
CA LEU A 16 3.00 5.68 13.66
C LEU A 16 4.47 5.25 13.79
N LEU A 17 4.98 4.48 12.83
CA LEU A 17 6.37 4.03 12.81
C LEU A 17 7.36 5.20 12.66
N LEU A 18 7.06 6.16 11.78
CA LEU A 18 7.83 7.39 11.63
C LEU A 18 7.85 8.21 12.93
N GLY A 19 6.70 8.32 13.60
CA GLY A 19 6.59 8.98 14.91
C GLY A 19 7.38 8.27 16.02
N ALA A 20 7.59 6.96 15.90
CA ALA A 20 8.41 6.16 16.81
C ALA A 20 9.92 6.21 16.48
N GLY A 21 10.34 6.98 15.46
CA GLY A 21 11.76 7.16 15.09
C GLY A 21 12.29 6.14 14.09
N PHE A 22 11.41 5.30 13.50
CA PHE A 22 11.80 4.43 12.39
C PHE A 22 11.88 5.24 11.09
N ASP A 23 12.83 4.90 10.24
CA ASP A 23 13.01 5.53 8.93
C ASP A 23 12.32 4.73 7.82
N GLU A 24 11.98 5.39 6.74
CA GLU A 24 11.29 4.78 5.61
C GLU A 24 12.26 3.90 4.81
N GLY A 25 12.02 2.59 4.82
CA GLY A 25 12.86 1.62 4.11
C GLY A 25 12.77 1.70 2.58
N ASN A 26 11.69 2.28 2.05
CA ASN A 26 11.50 2.44 0.61
C ASN A 26 12.16 3.74 0.11
N PRO A 27 13.17 3.68 -0.78
CA PRO A 27 13.91 4.86 -1.22
C PRO A 27 13.03 5.92 -1.91
N LEU A 28 11.96 5.51 -2.58
CA LEU A 28 11.02 6.42 -3.24
C LEU A 28 10.20 7.20 -2.20
N PHE A 29 9.71 6.52 -1.17
CA PHE A 29 8.93 7.15 -0.10
C PHE A 29 9.81 7.94 0.86
N ARG A 30 11.06 7.53 1.09
CA ARG A 30 12.05 8.31 1.85
C ARG A 30 12.31 9.67 1.18
N ALA A 31 12.46 9.69 -0.15
CA ALA A 31 12.60 10.93 -0.91
C ALA A 31 11.37 11.85 -0.81
N LEU A 32 10.17 11.26 -0.74
CA LEU A 32 8.91 12.00 -0.50
C LEU A 32 8.83 12.52 0.94
N LEU A 33 9.31 11.73 1.90
CA LEU A 33 9.35 12.09 3.33
C LEU A 33 10.27 13.28 3.59
N HIS A 34 11.43 13.34 2.92
CA HIS A 34 12.34 14.49 3.00
C HIS A 34 11.73 15.81 2.50
N ARG A 35 10.70 15.75 1.65
CA ARG A 35 9.94 16.94 1.21
C ARG A 35 8.82 17.33 2.18
N GLY A 36 8.56 16.51 3.20
CA GLY A 36 7.58 16.73 4.25
C GLY A 36 6.47 15.67 4.28
N PRO A 37 5.79 15.53 5.43
CA PRO A 37 4.79 14.48 5.65
C PRO A 37 3.59 14.58 4.69
N ALA A 38 3.22 15.78 4.23
CA ALA A 38 2.15 15.96 3.26
C ALA A 38 2.46 15.33 1.89
N TRP A 39 3.72 15.41 1.42
CA TRP A 39 4.16 14.78 0.18
C TRP A 39 4.20 13.26 0.28
N PHE A 40 4.60 12.74 1.43
CA PHE A 40 4.56 11.31 1.73
C PHE A 40 3.12 10.77 1.70
N VAL A 41 2.20 11.43 2.42
CA VAL A 41 0.78 11.07 2.44
C VAL A 41 0.16 11.17 1.05
N GLY A 42 0.44 12.26 0.33
CA GLY A 42 -0.05 12.47 -1.03
C GLY A 42 0.47 11.42 -2.02
N GLY A 43 1.74 11.04 -1.92
CA GLY A 43 2.35 9.99 -2.74
C GLY A 43 1.70 8.62 -2.50
N LYS A 44 1.48 8.24 -1.24
CA LYS A 44 0.75 7.01 -0.89
C LYS A 44 -0.71 7.05 -1.37
N ALA A 45 -1.39 8.18 -1.18
CA ALA A 45 -2.77 8.35 -1.63
C ALA A 45 -2.90 8.24 -3.15
N LEU A 46 -1.98 8.83 -3.93
CA LEU A 46 -1.95 8.70 -5.38
C LEU A 46 -1.70 7.26 -5.85
N LEU A 47 -0.76 6.56 -5.22
CA LEU A 47 -0.45 5.16 -5.51
C LEU A 47 -1.65 4.23 -5.32
N VAL A 48 -2.60 4.62 -4.46
CA VAL A 48 -3.84 3.87 -4.21
C VAL A 48 -4.97 4.37 -5.11
N ALA A 49 -5.14 5.68 -5.22
CA ALA A 49 -6.24 6.29 -5.96
C ALA A 49 -6.15 5.99 -7.46
N VAL A 50 -4.94 6.06 -8.05
CA VAL A 50 -4.72 5.82 -9.49
C VAL A 50 -5.18 4.43 -9.94
N PRO A 51 -4.72 3.31 -9.35
CA PRO A 51 -5.18 1.99 -9.77
C PRO A 51 -6.66 1.74 -9.46
N ILE A 52 -7.21 2.32 -8.38
CA ILE A 52 -8.66 2.23 -8.11
C ILE A 52 -9.47 2.93 -9.20
N LEU A 53 -9.09 4.15 -9.59
CA LEU A 53 -9.76 4.91 -10.65
C LEU A 53 -9.65 4.20 -12.01
N ILE A 54 -8.49 3.60 -12.32
CA ILE A 54 -8.30 2.80 -13.54
C ILE A 54 -9.23 1.57 -13.53
N LEU A 55 -9.29 0.83 -12.42
CA LEU A 55 -10.15 -0.35 -12.28
C LEU A 55 -11.63 0.02 -12.36
N GLU A 56 -12.02 1.16 -11.78
CA GLU A 56 -13.39 1.67 -11.82
C GLU A 56 -13.79 2.14 -13.23
N ALA A 57 -12.89 2.84 -13.94
CA ALA A 57 -13.09 3.20 -15.34
C ALA A 57 -13.23 1.97 -16.25
N LEU A 58 -12.48 0.89 -15.96
CA LEU A 58 -12.54 -0.37 -16.71
C LEU A 58 -13.69 -1.30 -16.29
N ARG A 59 -14.35 -1.02 -15.16
CA ARG A 59 -15.44 -1.85 -14.61
C ARG A 59 -16.62 -1.98 -15.56
N SER A 60 -16.94 -0.90 -16.28
CA SER A 60 -18.02 -0.87 -17.27
C SER A 60 -17.76 -1.78 -18.48
N LYS A 61 -16.49 -2.05 -18.81
CA LYS A 61 -16.10 -2.87 -19.97
C LYS A 61 -15.79 -4.32 -19.60
N ALA A 62 -15.26 -4.60 -18.40
CA ALA A 62 -14.80 -5.95 -18.05
C ALA A 62 -14.94 -6.27 -16.53
N PRO A 63 -16.18 -6.48 -16.02
CA PRO A 63 -16.43 -6.66 -14.59
C PRO A 63 -15.73 -7.89 -13.99
N LYS A 64 -15.61 -9.00 -14.73
CA LYS A 64 -14.94 -10.23 -14.26
C LYS A 64 -13.41 -10.07 -14.16
N THR A 65 -12.80 -9.32 -15.08
CA THR A 65 -11.35 -9.05 -15.08
C THR A 65 -10.97 -8.13 -13.93
N VAL A 66 -11.77 -7.09 -13.68
CA VAL A 66 -11.60 -6.18 -12.55
C VAL A 66 -11.67 -6.94 -11.22
N LEU A 67 -12.63 -7.85 -11.06
CA LEU A 67 -12.73 -8.67 -9.85
C LEU A 67 -11.47 -9.55 -9.63
N ARG A 68 -10.93 -10.17 -10.69
CA ARG A 68 -9.68 -10.94 -10.61
C ARG A 68 -8.49 -10.07 -10.23
N ALA A 69 -8.41 -8.85 -10.77
CA ALA A 69 -7.35 -7.89 -10.42
C ALA A 69 -7.43 -7.48 -8.94
N TYR A 70 -8.64 -7.23 -8.40
CA TYR A 70 -8.83 -6.97 -6.97
C TYR A 70 -8.34 -8.12 -6.10
N TRP A 71 -8.70 -9.37 -6.45
CA TRP A 71 -8.25 -10.55 -5.72
C TRP A 71 -6.73 -10.73 -5.79
N LEU A 72 -6.13 -10.52 -6.96
CA LEU A 72 -4.68 -10.58 -7.14
C LEU A 72 -3.96 -9.54 -6.26
N CYS A 73 -4.43 -8.29 -6.25
CA CYS A 73 -3.88 -7.25 -5.38
C CYS A 73 -4.00 -7.62 -3.90
N LEU A 74 -5.13 -8.18 -3.48
CA LEU A 74 -5.35 -8.61 -2.11
C LEU A 74 -4.38 -9.73 -1.71
N VAL A 75 -4.24 -10.75 -2.55
CA VAL A 75 -3.32 -11.89 -2.32
C VAL A 75 -1.88 -11.40 -2.24
N LEU A 76 -1.45 -10.54 -3.16
CA LEU A 76 -0.11 -9.95 -3.13
C LEU A 76 0.13 -9.15 -1.85
N TYR A 77 -0.84 -8.33 -1.43
CA TYR A 77 -0.72 -7.55 -0.19
C TYR A 77 -0.59 -8.45 1.04
N VAL A 78 -1.48 -9.43 1.19
CA VAL A 78 -1.44 -10.38 2.31
C VAL A 78 -0.15 -11.19 2.30
N GLY A 79 0.31 -11.63 1.13
CA GLY A 79 1.58 -12.34 0.98
C GLY A 79 2.79 -11.49 1.40
N LEU A 80 2.84 -10.23 0.97
CA LEU A 80 3.92 -9.32 1.34
C LEU A 80 3.92 -9.02 2.84
N LEU A 81 2.73 -8.79 3.42
CA LEU A 81 2.56 -8.56 4.85
C LEU A 81 2.98 -9.80 5.65
N GLY A 82 2.57 -10.99 5.21
CA GLY A 82 2.98 -12.26 5.82
C GLY A 82 4.50 -12.47 5.77
N ALA A 83 5.14 -12.18 4.64
CA ALA A 83 6.58 -12.25 4.50
C ALA A 83 7.30 -11.24 5.41
N HIS A 84 6.78 -10.02 5.55
CA HIS A 84 7.32 -9.02 6.45
C HIS A 84 7.19 -9.43 7.92
N LEU A 85 6.03 -9.97 8.32
CA LEU A 85 5.82 -10.51 9.66
C LEU A 85 6.72 -11.72 9.95
N ALA A 86 6.93 -12.62 8.97
CA ALA A 86 7.86 -13.73 9.09
C ALA A 86 9.30 -13.25 9.30
N SER A 87 9.71 -12.22 8.56
CA SER A 87 11.03 -11.60 8.73
C SER A 87 11.19 -10.94 10.10
N LEU A 88 10.15 -10.28 10.63
CA LEU A 88 10.15 -9.67 11.97
C LEU A 88 10.15 -10.74 13.08
N ALA A 89 9.47 -11.87 12.85
CA ALA A 89 9.45 -13.02 13.75
C ALA A 89 10.74 -13.86 13.72
N GLY A 90 11.74 -13.47 12.92
CA GLY A 90 13.02 -14.17 12.81
C GLY A 90 12.96 -15.46 11.97
N VAL A 91 11.86 -15.71 11.26
CA VAL A 91 11.71 -16.86 10.36
C VAL A 91 12.36 -16.51 9.03
N ARG A 92 13.64 -16.89 8.87
CA ARG A 92 14.34 -16.88 7.59
C ARG A 92 13.86 -18.09 6.78
N PHE A 93 13.29 -17.85 5.61
CA PHE A 93 13.14 -18.86 4.55
C PHE A 93 14.41 -18.89 3.69
#